data_AF-A0A9W4WDU5-F1
#
_entry.id   AF-A0A9W4WDU5-F1
#
_cell.length_a   1.000
_cell.length_b   1.000
_cell.length_c   1.000
_cell.angle_alpha   90.00
_cell.angle_beta   90.00
_cell.angle_gamma   90.00
#
_symmetry.space_group_name_H-M   'P 1'
#
loop_
_entity.id
_entity.type
_entity.pdbx_description
1 polymer ?
#
loop_
_entity_poly.entity_id
_entity_poly.type
_entity_poly.pdbx_seq_one_letter_code
_entity_poly.pdbx_strand_id
1 'polypeptide(L)'
;MSAIPTLVERDKEYYALDFGSNLPPGTDTADQLDNNQRQPRPPTQSQRPVPEWPPEEKRKGKWISAYLDTLDPETEYDQIIKTANFFSGNTFAVAMGYCSTFVMLTQPPGGAAAIHFGARAFKRPHRRFYETADQLLDWMWYGSASEETKRGIEAVNRLHKTIWKNTPGAFSNPPEGQMSVIGSAVFETYLRKLVGAKNQKPHPHVAAAWPAWAERVLAQFRTEPADGSRSFGVNFPRTWDELEDFYRWFQDLPFDQWTNSEDREKGHTIAEAFVNQFSTLWFPKHLHWFGRQMLLTVLAPKVREQQNIGHPNSVLERLIKLGLKIQFDLIDIMPDPVKPMLFEEYQAVKKWGWGQIDADVTRQWERKGRVTDFCLVVVVLLWAVMFLWYK
;
A
#
# COMPACT_ATOMS: atom_id res chain seq x y z
N MET A 1 -11.49 -26.42 -22.57
CA MET A 1 -11.41 -25.04 -22.04
C MET A 1 -12.16 -24.16 -23.01
N SER A 2 -13.14 -23.39 -22.56
CA SER A 2 -13.79 -22.37 -23.39
C SER A 2 -12.75 -21.39 -23.92
N ALA A 3 -12.92 -20.90 -25.15
CA ALA A 3 -12.04 -19.89 -25.72
C ALA A 3 -12.12 -18.61 -24.86
N ILE A 4 -10.97 -17.97 -24.64
CA ILE A 4 -10.92 -16.68 -23.93
C ILE A 4 -11.56 -15.61 -24.83
N PRO A 5 -12.55 -14.84 -24.34
CA PRO A 5 -13.17 -13.76 -25.11
C PRO A 5 -12.16 -12.71 -25.56
N THR A 6 -12.34 -12.22 -26.79
CA THR A 6 -11.61 -11.08 -27.33
C THR A 6 -11.95 -9.81 -26.54
N LEU A 7 -11.10 -8.77 -26.62
CA LEU A 7 -11.33 -7.51 -25.90
C LEU A 7 -12.69 -6.85 -26.23
N VAL A 8 -13.22 -7.06 -27.44
CA VAL A 8 -14.51 -6.50 -27.89
C VAL A 8 -15.70 -7.27 -27.29
N GLU A 9 -15.48 -8.53 -26.91
CA GLU A 9 -16.50 -9.39 -26.29
C GLU A 9 -16.52 -9.29 -24.77
N ARG A 10 -15.50 -8.65 -24.16
CA ARG A 10 -15.45 -8.44 -22.71
C ARG A 10 -16.35 -7.26 -22.34
N ASP A 11 -17.21 -7.47 -21.35
CA ASP A 11 -18.04 -6.44 -20.74
C ASP A 11 -17.76 -6.35 -19.23
N LYS A 12 -18.62 -5.62 -18.51
CA LYS A 12 -18.47 -5.41 -17.07
C LYS A 12 -18.53 -6.70 -16.24
N GLU A 13 -19.17 -7.76 -16.75
CA GLU A 13 -19.35 -9.03 -16.06
C GLU A 13 -18.14 -9.96 -16.24
N TYR A 14 -17.23 -9.64 -17.18
CA TYR A 14 -16.08 -10.49 -17.49
C TYR A 14 -15.17 -10.75 -16.27
N TYR A 15 -15.03 -9.76 -15.38
CA TYR A 15 -14.29 -9.87 -14.12
C TYR A 15 -15.20 -9.84 -12.89
N ALA A 16 -16.48 -10.21 -13.04
CA ALA A 16 -17.37 -10.31 -11.89
C ALA A 16 -16.82 -11.31 -10.86
N LEU A 17 -16.90 -10.94 -9.58
CA LEU A 17 -16.49 -11.77 -8.46
C LEU A 17 -17.75 -12.22 -7.70
N ASP A 18 -17.81 -13.49 -7.33
CA ASP A 18 -18.94 -14.04 -6.58
C ASP A 18 -18.66 -13.98 -5.06
N PHE A 19 -19.28 -13.01 -4.38
CA PHE A 19 -19.18 -12.86 -2.93
C PHE A 19 -20.36 -13.50 -2.17
N GLY A 20 -21.28 -14.20 -2.84
CA GLY A 20 -22.58 -14.59 -2.27
C GLY A 20 -22.50 -15.46 -1.00
N SER A 21 -21.41 -16.17 -0.79
CA SER A 21 -21.17 -17.00 0.41
C SER A 21 -20.19 -16.39 1.42
N ASN A 22 -19.56 -15.25 1.09
CA ASN A 22 -18.54 -14.61 1.91
C ASN A 22 -18.50 -13.09 1.63
N LEU A 23 -19.47 -12.37 2.18
CA LEU A 23 -19.66 -10.95 1.94
C LEU A 23 -18.47 -10.11 2.46
N PRO A 24 -18.11 -9.01 1.78
CA PRO A 24 -17.10 -8.10 2.28
C PRO A 24 -17.52 -7.46 3.61
N PRO A 25 -16.62 -7.33 4.60
CA PRO A 25 -16.89 -6.56 5.79
C PRO A 25 -17.37 -5.14 5.45
N GLY A 26 -18.38 -4.66 6.18
CA GLY A 26 -19.15 -3.47 5.82
C GLY A 26 -20.41 -3.75 4.96
N THR A 27 -20.62 -5.00 4.55
CA THR A 27 -21.83 -5.49 3.86
C THR A 27 -22.50 -6.60 4.67
N ASP A 28 -23.74 -6.38 5.08
CA ASP A 28 -24.49 -7.27 5.97
C ASP A 28 -25.30 -8.33 5.21
N THR A 29 -25.72 -8.04 3.97
CA THR A 29 -26.54 -8.94 3.15
C THR A 29 -26.13 -8.92 1.67
N ALA A 30 -26.45 -9.99 0.93
CA ALA A 30 -26.25 -10.03 -0.53
C ALA A 30 -27.08 -8.95 -1.25
N ASP A 31 -28.29 -8.67 -0.77
CA ASP A 31 -29.12 -7.59 -1.32
C ASP A 31 -28.46 -6.20 -1.15
N GLN A 32 -27.78 -5.96 -0.02
CA GLN A 32 -26.99 -4.75 0.18
C GLN A 32 -25.79 -4.67 -0.77
N LEU A 33 -25.20 -5.80 -1.17
CA LEU A 33 -24.10 -5.82 -2.13
C LEU A 33 -24.56 -5.37 -3.52
N ASP A 34 -25.70 -5.88 -3.98
CA ASP A 34 -26.10 -5.80 -5.38
C ASP A 34 -27.14 -4.71 -5.66
N ASN A 35 -28.13 -4.53 -4.77
CA ASN A 35 -29.30 -3.69 -5.02
C ASN A 35 -29.38 -2.47 -4.10
N ASN A 36 -29.03 -2.63 -2.82
CA ASN A 36 -29.27 -1.65 -1.76
C ASN A 36 -27.98 -1.22 -1.06
N GLN A 37 -27.02 -0.78 -1.85
CA GLN A 37 -25.70 -0.39 -1.36
C GLN A 37 -25.75 0.80 -0.40
N ARG A 38 -25.15 0.62 0.77
CA ARG A 38 -24.91 1.66 1.77
C ARG A 38 -24.01 2.73 1.19
N GLN A 39 -24.52 3.95 1.11
CA GLN A 39 -23.78 5.09 0.56
C GLN A 39 -22.72 5.61 1.56
N PRO A 40 -21.64 6.25 1.06
CA PRO A 40 -20.64 6.91 1.89
C PRO A 40 -21.27 7.93 2.84
N ARG A 41 -20.75 8.04 4.07
CA ARG A 41 -21.21 9.07 5.02
C ARG A 41 -20.96 10.50 4.50
N PRO A 42 -21.83 11.47 4.79
CA PRO A 42 -21.56 12.89 4.51
C PRO A 42 -20.36 13.40 5.34
N PRO A 43 -19.66 14.46 4.89
CA PRO A 43 -18.53 15.01 5.62
C PRO A 43 -18.99 15.63 6.93
N THR A 44 -18.35 15.22 8.01
CA THR A 44 -18.44 15.88 9.31
C THR A 44 -17.56 17.13 9.31
N GLN A 45 -18.02 18.19 9.94
CA GLN A 45 -17.27 19.44 10.09
C GLN A 45 -16.83 19.59 11.54
N SER A 46 -15.58 20.01 11.76
CA SER A 46 -15.13 20.35 13.11
C SER A 46 -15.89 21.56 13.62
N GLN A 47 -16.32 21.48 14.88
CA GLN A 47 -17.01 22.57 15.57
C GLN A 47 -16.03 23.65 16.07
N ARG A 48 -14.73 23.43 15.93
CA ARG A 48 -13.67 24.32 16.39
C ARG A 48 -12.53 24.41 15.36
N PRO A 49 -11.61 25.39 15.52
CA PRO A 49 -10.36 25.35 14.78
C PRO A 49 -9.58 24.07 15.13
N VAL A 50 -9.14 23.35 14.10
CA VAL A 50 -8.34 22.13 14.26
C VAL A 50 -7.02 22.50 14.97
N PRO A 51 -6.66 21.84 16.10
CA PRO A 51 -5.41 22.12 16.79
C PRO A 51 -4.19 21.90 15.89
N GLU A 52 -3.30 22.88 15.84
CA GLU A 52 -2.01 22.72 15.18
C GLU A 52 -1.06 21.83 16.00
N TRP A 53 -0.02 21.29 15.35
CA TRP A 53 1.04 20.60 16.08
C TRP A 53 1.68 21.52 17.11
N PRO A 54 2.06 21.01 18.29
CA PRO A 54 2.86 21.78 19.24
C PRO A 54 4.13 22.33 18.56
N PRO A 55 4.67 23.49 18.98
CA PRO A 55 5.97 23.97 18.53
C PRO A 55 7.08 22.92 18.73
N GLU A 56 8.09 22.91 17.86
CA GLU A 56 9.15 21.87 17.87
C GLU A 56 9.84 21.76 19.24
N GLU A 57 10.08 22.87 19.93
CA GLU A 57 10.70 22.92 21.25
C GLU A 57 9.86 22.26 22.37
N LYS A 58 8.56 22.07 22.13
CA LYS A 58 7.63 21.40 23.04
C LYS A 58 7.40 19.92 22.70
N ARG A 59 7.86 19.43 21.55
CA ARG A 59 7.74 18.03 21.11
C ARG A 59 8.79 17.16 21.80
N LYS A 60 8.47 16.61 22.98
CA LYS A 60 9.38 15.78 23.78
C LYS A 60 8.73 14.46 24.20
N GLY A 61 9.53 13.41 24.30
CA GLY A 61 9.04 12.09 24.73
C GLY A 61 8.00 11.54 23.76
N LYS A 62 6.88 11.03 24.27
CA LYS A 62 5.75 10.49 23.49
C LYS A 62 4.69 11.55 23.17
N TRP A 63 5.12 12.66 22.56
CA TRP A 63 4.25 13.82 22.33
C TRP A 63 3.16 13.57 21.27
N ILE A 64 3.37 12.64 20.32
CA ILE A 64 2.39 12.37 19.25
C ILE A 64 1.12 11.80 19.87
N SER A 65 1.24 10.79 20.74
CA SER A 65 0.08 10.20 21.43
C SER A 65 -0.69 11.27 22.21
N ALA A 66 0.03 12.08 23.00
CA ALA A 66 -0.58 13.15 23.80
C ALA A 66 -1.27 14.21 22.93
N TYR A 67 -0.72 14.53 21.74
CA TYR A 67 -1.36 15.43 20.80
C TYR A 67 -2.60 14.79 20.14
N LEU A 68 -2.52 13.52 19.73
CA LEU A 68 -3.64 12.79 19.15
C LEU A 68 -4.84 12.76 20.11
N ASP A 69 -4.60 12.55 21.41
CA ASP A 69 -5.64 12.56 22.46
C ASP A 69 -6.40 13.89 22.56
N THR A 70 -5.84 14.99 22.03
CA THR A 70 -6.52 16.29 21.98
C THR A 70 -7.45 16.47 20.79
N LEU A 71 -7.40 15.58 19.80
CA LEU A 71 -8.16 15.66 18.55
C LEU A 71 -9.45 14.85 18.62
N ASP A 72 -10.49 15.32 17.96
CA ASP A 72 -11.74 14.58 17.78
C ASP A 72 -11.64 13.68 16.53
N PRO A 73 -11.64 12.34 16.68
CA PRO A 73 -11.52 11.43 15.54
C PRO A 73 -12.71 11.46 14.58
N GLU A 74 -13.87 11.97 14.97
CA GLU A 74 -15.03 12.06 14.08
C GLU A 74 -14.95 13.26 13.14
N THR A 75 -14.33 14.36 13.56
CA THR A 75 -14.35 15.63 12.82
C THR A 75 -12.96 16.13 12.41
N GLU A 76 -11.89 15.63 13.04
CA GLU A 76 -10.50 16.06 12.86
C GLU A 76 -9.61 14.90 12.36
N TYR A 77 -10.21 13.87 11.76
CA TYR A 77 -9.52 12.68 11.24
C TYR A 77 -8.42 13.02 10.23
N ASP A 78 -8.59 14.05 9.38
CA ASP A 78 -7.54 14.47 8.44
C ASP A 78 -6.24 14.83 9.16
N GLN A 79 -6.33 15.54 10.30
CA GLN A 79 -5.17 15.94 11.09
C GLN A 79 -4.56 14.74 11.84
N ILE A 80 -5.39 13.81 12.32
CA ILE A 80 -4.93 12.55 12.93
C ILE A 80 -4.14 11.72 11.91
N ILE A 81 -4.70 11.50 10.70
CA ILE A 81 -4.07 10.73 9.64
C ILE A 81 -2.78 11.40 9.16
N LYS A 82 -2.79 12.71 8.96
CA LYS A 82 -1.60 13.48 8.64
C LYS A 82 -0.50 13.27 9.67
N THR A 83 -0.83 13.43 10.95
CA THR A 83 0.13 13.31 12.04
C THR A 83 0.69 11.90 12.15
N ALA A 84 -0.18 10.89 12.14
CA ALA A 84 0.23 9.49 12.23
C ALA A 84 1.21 9.14 11.09
N ASN A 85 0.84 9.40 9.84
CA ASN A 85 1.62 8.96 8.68
C ASN A 85 2.92 9.75 8.49
N PHE A 86 2.92 11.08 8.72
CA PHE A 86 4.12 11.89 8.45
C PHE A 86 5.17 11.85 9.57
N PHE A 87 4.80 11.45 10.79
CA PHE A 87 5.75 11.31 11.89
C PHE A 87 6.18 9.85 12.14
N SER A 88 5.34 8.84 11.94
CA SER A 88 5.77 7.44 12.13
C SER A 88 6.35 6.82 10.86
N GLY A 89 5.99 7.33 9.68
CA GLY A 89 6.38 6.78 8.39
C GLY A 89 7.82 7.13 7.95
N ASN A 90 8.36 6.29 7.07
CA ASN A 90 9.54 6.56 6.26
C ASN A 90 9.33 5.94 4.87
N THR A 91 10.06 6.41 3.85
CA THR A 91 9.81 5.94 2.47
C THR A 91 10.10 4.44 2.27
N PHE A 92 10.97 3.82 3.08
CA PHE A 92 11.19 2.37 3.03
C PHE A 92 9.93 1.59 3.47
N ALA A 93 9.31 1.98 4.59
CA ALA A 93 8.06 1.39 5.06
C ALA A 93 6.91 1.63 4.07
N VAL A 94 6.81 2.84 3.52
CA VAL A 94 5.84 3.18 2.46
C VAL A 94 6.05 2.28 1.24
N ALA A 95 7.28 2.06 0.80
CA ALA A 95 7.57 1.18 -0.34
C ALA A 95 7.20 -0.28 -0.06
N MET A 96 7.46 -0.78 1.15
CA MET A 96 7.09 -2.13 1.54
C MET A 96 5.56 -2.30 1.56
N GLY A 97 4.83 -1.35 2.13
CA GLY A 97 3.36 -1.34 2.16
C GLY A 97 2.77 -1.21 0.76
N TYR A 98 3.34 -0.33 -0.07
CA TYR A 98 2.98 -0.16 -1.48
C TYR A 98 3.10 -1.48 -2.24
N CYS A 99 4.30 -2.09 -2.23
CA CYS A 99 4.54 -3.34 -2.95
C CYS A 99 3.62 -4.46 -2.44
N SER A 100 3.46 -4.58 -1.12
CA SER A 100 2.60 -5.61 -0.54
C SER A 100 1.13 -5.43 -0.95
N THR A 101 0.64 -4.19 -0.90
CA THR A 101 -0.73 -3.85 -1.31
C THR A 101 -0.94 -4.12 -2.80
N PHE A 102 -0.03 -3.70 -3.65
CA PHE A 102 -0.17 -3.92 -5.09
C PHE A 102 -0.10 -5.39 -5.50
N VAL A 103 0.68 -6.23 -4.79
CA VAL A 103 0.68 -7.69 -5.03
C VAL A 103 -0.67 -8.32 -4.63
N MET A 104 -1.35 -7.79 -3.60
CA MET A 104 -2.73 -8.21 -3.27
C MET A 104 -3.73 -7.74 -4.33
N LEU A 105 -3.60 -6.50 -4.81
CA LEU A 105 -4.49 -5.93 -5.83
C LEU A 105 -4.38 -6.62 -7.20
N THR A 106 -3.35 -7.43 -7.44
CA THR A 106 -3.26 -8.27 -8.64
C THR A 106 -3.84 -9.66 -8.45
N GLN A 107 -4.35 -10.02 -7.26
CA GLN A 107 -5.01 -11.32 -7.06
C GLN A 107 -6.33 -11.44 -7.83
N PRO A 108 -7.23 -10.42 -7.82
CA PRO A 108 -8.39 -10.44 -8.69
C PRO A 108 -7.97 -10.31 -10.17
N PRO A 109 -8.67 -11.01 -11.09
CA PRO A 109 -8.34 -10.96 -12.51
C PRO A 109 -8.51 -9.56 -13.11
N GLY A 110 -9.53 -8.80 -12.68
CA GLY A 110 -9.73 -7.41 -13.09
C GLY A 110 -8.57 -6.50 -12.69
N GLY A 111 -8.13 -6.59 -11.43
CA GLY A 111 -6.96 -5.88 -10.93
C GLY A 111 -5.65 -6.27 -11.63
N ALA A 112 -5.43 -7.57 -11.87
CA ALA A 112 -4.28 -8.06 -12.64
C ALA A 112 -4.25 -7.45 -14.05
N ALA A 113 -5.38 -7.51 -14.77
CA ALA A 113 -5.48 -6.97 -16.12
C ALA A 113 -5.30 -5.44 -16.15
N ALA A 114 -5.90 -4.72 -15.20
CA ALA A 114 -5.81 -3.26 -15.11
C ALA A 114 -4.38 -2.77 -14.85
N ILE A 115 -3.65 -3.43 -13.95
CA ILE A 115 -2.27 -3.05 -13.62
C ILE A 115 -1.30 -3.52 -14.70
N HIS A 116 -1.59 -4.63 -15.39
CA HIS A 116 -0.82 -5.08 -16.55
C HIS A 116 -0.89 -4.07 -17.69
N PHE A 117 -2.06 -3.47 -17.88
CA PHE A 117 -2.32 -2.54 -18.97
C PHE A 117 -1.32 -1.37 -18.97
N GLY A 118 -0.78 -1.07 -20.16
CA GLY A 118 0.23 -0.03 -20.34
C GLY A 118 1.63 -0.37 -19.81
N ALA A 119 1.84 -1.57 -19.25
CA ALA A 119 3.17 -2.11 -18.88
C ALA A 119 3.98 -1.25 -17.90
N ARG A 120 3.33 -0.31 -17.18
CA ARG A 120 4.03 0.68 -16.36
C ARG A 120 4.77 0.06 -15.18
N ALA A 121 4.25 -1.03 -14.61
CA ALA A 121 4.84 -1.73 -13.48
C ALA A 121 6.25 -2.28 -13.78
N PHE A 122 6.56 -2.62 -15.04
CA PHE A 122 7.85 -3.18 -15.42
C PHE A 122 8.66 -2.30 -16.39
N LYS A 123 8.03 -1.40 -17.16
CA LYS A 123 8.76 -0.45 -18.03
C LYS A 123 9.22 0.82 -17.32
N ARG A 124 8.47 1.27 -16.30
CA ARG A 124 8.71 2.50 -15.54
C ARG A 124 8.41 2.28 -14.05
N PRO A 125 9.02 1.24 -13.43
CA PRO A 125 8.66 0.82 -12.09
C PRO A 125 8.80 1.99 -11.12
N HIS A 126 10.00 2.58 -10.99
CA HIS A 126 10.30 3.58 -9.96
C HIS A 126 9.43 4.82 -10.12
N ARG A 127 9.26 5.29 -11.35
CA ARG A 127 8.34 6.40 -11.63
C ARG A 127 6.91 6.07 -11.17
N ARG A 128 6.42 4.85 -11.44
CA ARG A 128 5.09 4.42 -11.00
C ARG A 128 4.97 4.46 -9.47
N PHE A 129 5.98 3.98 -8.74
CA PHE A 129 5.99 4.01 -7.27
C PHE A 129 5.90 5.45 -6.76
N TYR A 130 6.81 6.32 -7.19
CA TYR A 130 6.86 7.69 -6.68
C TYR A 130 5.62 8.50 -7.07
N GLU A 131 5.07 8.35 -8.28
CA GLU A 131 3.82 9.03 -8.64
C GLU A 131 2.63 8.54 -7.80
N THR A 132 2.57 7.25 -7.47
CA THR A 132 1.48 6.70 -6.64
C THR A 132 1.62 7.14 -5.19
N ALA A 133 2.84 7.06 -4.65
CA ALA A 133 3.15 7.50 -3.30
C ALA A 133 2.88 9.01 -3.14
N ASP A 134 3.26 9.83 -4.12
CA ASP A 134 3.01 11.28 -4.10
C ASP A 134 1.51 11.60 -4.02
N GLN A 135 0.67 10.93 -4.82
CA GLN A 135 -0.79 11.10 -4.76
C GLN A 135 -1.34 10.72 -3.38
N LEU A 136 -1.00 9.53 -2.87
CA LEU A 136 -1.50 9.08 -1.58
C LEU A 136 -1.06 10.00 -0.43
N LEU A 137 0.20 10.45 -0.45
CA LEU A 137 0.75 11.36 0.56
C LEU A 137 0.15 12.76 0.44
N ASP A 138 -0.18 13.24 -0.76
CA ASP A 138 -0.95 14.47 -0.94
C ASP A 138 -2.31 14.38 -0.24
N TRP A 139 -3.02 13.26 -0.42
CA TRP A 139 -4.34 13.08 0.21
C TRP A 139 -4.25 13.10 1.74
N MET A 140 -3.20 12.50 2.30
CA MET A 140 -2.94 12.51 3.75
C MET A 140 -2.45 13.86 4.25
N TRP A 141 -1.70 14.61 3.44
CA TRP A 141 -1.11 15.89 3.84
C TRP A 141 -2.10 17.05 3.84
N TYR A 142 -2.89 17.14 2.76
CA TYR A 142 -3.87 18.21 2.55
C TYR A 142 -5.22 17.89 3.17
N GLY A 143 -5.50 16.61 3.41
CA GLY A 143 -6.78 16.14 3.93
C GLY A 143 -7.73 15.68 2.82
N SER A 144 -8.61 14.77 3.18
CA SER A 144 -9.49 14.02 2.28
C SER A 144 -10.50 14.87 1.52
N ALA A 145 -10.85 16.06 2.03
CA ALA A 145 -11.81 16.97 1.41
C ALA A 145 -11.20 18.22 0.74
N SER A 146 -9.86 18.35 0.75
CA SER A 146 -9.16 19.50 0.15
C SER A 146 -9.28 19.56 -1.38
N GLU A 147 -9.12 20.76 -1.94
CA GLU A 147 -9.11 20.95 -3.40
C GLU A 147 -7.91 20.28 -4.07
N GLU A 148 -6.78 20.18 -3.38
CA GLU A 148 -5.61 19.40 -3.78
C GLU A 148 -5.97 17.93 -3.94
N THR A 149 -6.58 17.33 -2.93
CA THR A 149 -7.02 15.93 -2.95
C THR A 149 -8.04 15.67 -4.04
N LYS A 150 -9.07 16.51 -4.15
CA LYS A 150 -10.09 16.38 -5.21
C LYS A 150 -9.47 16.41 -6.61
N ARG A 151 -8.53 17.33 -6.86
CA ARG A 151 -7.81 17.42 -8.13
C ARG A 151 -6.95 16.19 -8.40
N GLY A 152 -6.26 15.68 -7.38
CA GLY A 152 -5.46 14.45 -7.45
C GLY A 152 -6.32 13.24 -7.79
N ILE A 153 -7.40 13.01 -7.04
CA ILE A 153 -8.33 11.89 -7.27
C ILE A 153 -8.98 12.00 -8.65
N GLU A 154 -9.36 13.20 -9.10
CA GLU A 154 -9.92 13.36 -10.45
C GLU A 154 -8.91 13.00 -11.55
N ALA A 155 -7.62 13.29 -11.35
CA ALA A 155 -6.57 12.83 -12.25
C ALA A 155 -6.47 11.29 -12.27
N VAL A 156 -6.61 10.63 -11.12
CA VAL A 156 -6.65 9.16 -11.04
C VAL A 156 -7.91 8.60 -11.69
N ASN A 157 -9.09 9.21 -11.49
CA ASN A 157 -10.34 8.80 -12.15
C ASN A 157 -10.22 8.85 -13.68
N ARG A 158 -9.57 9.87 -14.24
CA ARG A 158 -9.28 9.94 -15.68
C ARG A 158 -8.37 8.80 -16.14
N LEU A 159 -7.36 8.46 -15.34
CA LEU A 159 -6.48 7.32 -15.61
C LEU A 159 -7.25 6.00 -15.58
N HIS A 160 -8.06 5.75 -14.54
CA HIS A 160 -8.89 4.54 -14.42
C HIS A 160 -9.85 4.41 -15.61
N LYS A 161 -10.46 5.53 -16.04
CA LYS A 161 -11.31 5.57 -17.23
C LYS A 161 -10.58 5.18 -18.51
N THR A 162 -9.32 5.59 -18.67
CA THR A 162 -8.51 5.15 -19.82
C THR A 162 -8.21 3.65 -19.74
N ILE A 163 -7.94 3.13 -18.54
CA ILE A 163 -7.60 1.72 -18.35
C ILE A 163 -8.82 0.83 -18.65
N TRP A 164 -9.98 1.06 -18.02
CA TRP A 164 -11.14 0.17 -18.25
C TRP A 164 -11.63 0.20 -19.70
N LYS A 165 -11.43 1.30 -20.44
CA LYS A 165 -11.81 1.38 -21.86
C LYS A 165 -11.02 0.38 -22.71
N ASN A 166 -9.85 -0.04 -22.22
CA ASN A 166 -8.99 -1.02 -22.86
C ASN A 166 -8.94 -2.34 -22.06
N THR A 167 -9.67 -2.42 -20.96
CA THR A 167 -9.76 -3.61 -20.09
C THR A 167 -11.16 -3.60 -19.46
N PRO A 168 -12.23 -3.83 -20.26
CA PRO A 168 -13.60 -3.77 -19.76
C PRO A 168 -13.82 -4.75 -18.61
N GLY A 169 -14.59 -4.32 -17.61
CA GLY A 169 -14.85 -5.01 -16.35
C GLY A 169 -13.85 -4.69 -15.24
N ALA A 170 -12.70 -4.10 -15.54
CA ALA A 170 -11.79 -3.65 -14.50
C ALA A 170 -12.38 -2.46 -13.74
N PHE A 171 -12.17 -2.40 -12.42
CA PHE A 171 -12.71 -1.37 -11.53
C PHE A 171 -14.24 -1.37 -11.39
N SER A 172 -14.94 -2.43 -11.82
CA SER A 172 -16.38 -2.61 -11.58
C SER A 172 -16.72 -2.96 -10.13
N ASN A 173 -15.78 -3.60 -9.42
CA ASN A 173 -15.98 -4.13 -8.07
C ASN A 173 -15.40 -3.19 -7.01
N PRO A 174 -16.21 -2.51 -6.17
CA PRO A 174 -15.70 -1.64 -5.11
C PRO A 174 -14.73 -2.29 -4.14
N PRO A 175 -14.90 -3.55 -3.69
CA PRO A 175 -13.97 -4.14 -2.75
C PRO A 175 -12.51 -4.15 -3.25
N GLU A 176 -12.29 -4.29 -4.55
CA GLU A 176 -10.95 -4.19 -5.16
C GLU A 176 -10.36 -2.79 -5.00
N GLY A 177 -11.16 -1.75 -5.25
CA GLY A 177 -10.75 -0.36 -5.06
C GLY A 177 -10.53 0.00 -3.60
N GLN A 178 -11.40 -0.48 -2.71
CA GLN A 178 -11.31 -0.26 -1.26
C GLN A 178 -10.02 -0.82 -0.69
N MET A 179 -9.63 -2.02 -1.12
CA MET A 179 -8.41 -2.68 -0.67
C MET A 179 -7.15 -1.81 -0.88
N SER A 180 -7.13 -0.95 -1.90
CA SER A 180 -5.97 -0.08 -2.17
C SER A 180 -5.70 0.94 -1.05
N VAL A 181 -6.77 1.47 -0.43
CA VAL A 181 -6.66 2.44 0.68
C VAL A 181 -6.65 1.73 2.02
N ILE A 182 -7.44 0.66 2.19
CA ILE A 182 -7.45 -0.17 3.40
C ILE A 182 -6.06 -0.78 3.63
N GLY A 183 -5.38 -1.22 2.57
CA GLY A 183 -4.01 -1.71 2.65
C GLY A 183 -3.06 -0.69 3.30
N SER A 184 -3.18 0.59 2.92
CA SER A 184 -2.38 1.67 3.52
C SER A 184 -2.70 1.91 5.00
N ALA A 185 -3.96 1.73 5.39
CA ALA A 185 -4.40 1.89 6.78
C ALA A 185 -3.90 0.75 7.70
N VAL A 186 -4.03 -0.50 7.24
CA VAL A 186 -3.87 -1.69 8.08
C VAL A 186 -2.45 -2.25 8.06
N PHE A 187 -1.65 -1.94 7.03
CA PHE A 187 -0.36 -2.62 6.80
C PHE A 187 0.60 -2.60 7.99
N GLU A 188 0.79 -1.47 8.67
CA GLU A 188 1.66 -1.42 9.86
C GLU A 188 1.15 -2.34 10.98
N THR A 189 -0.16 -2.28 11.27
CA THR A 189 -0.79 -3.14 12.28
C THR A 189 -0.69 -4.61 11.92
N TYR A 190 -0.89 -4.95 10.64
CA TYR A 190 -0.66 -6.29 10.11
C TYR A 190 0.79 -6.75 10.35
N LEU A 191 1.80 -5.91 10.04
CA LEU A 191 3.20 -6.25 10.28
C LEU A 191 3.50 -6.46 11.76
N ARG A 192 2.99 -5.58 12.64
CA ARG A 192 3.16 -5.70 14.09
C ARG A 192 2.59 -7.01 14.62
N LYS A 193 1.42 -7.43 14.13
CA LYS A 193 0.81 -8.73 14.47
C LYS A 193 1.62 -9.90 13.89
N LEU A 194 2.05 -9.81 12.64
CA LEU A 194 2.83 -10.85 11.94
C LEU A 194 4.12 -11.21 12.71
N VAL A 195 4.76 -10.22 13.33
CA VAL A 195 6.04 -10.40 14.04
C VAL A 195 5.88 -10.52 15.55
N GLY A 196 4.66 -10.38 16.08
CA GLY A 196 4.42 -10.39 17.52
C GLY A 196 5.07 -9.20 18.24
N ALA A 197 5.00 -7.99 17.67
CA ALA A 197 5.45 -6.75 18.32
C ALA A 197 4.68 -6.53 19.64
N LYS A 198 5.24 -5.73 20.57
CA LYS A 198 4.59 -5.40 21.85
C LYS A 198 3.28 -4.66 21.66
N ASN A 199 3.32 -3.55 20.91
CA ASN A 199 2.12 -2.82 20.53
C ASN A 199 1.62 -3.33 19.18
N GLN A 200 0.45 -3.97 19.18
CA GLN A 200 -0.17 -4.57 17.99
C GLN A 200 -1.47 -3.89 17.57
N LYS A 201 -1.83 -2.79 18.25
CA LYS A 201 -2.99 -1.98 17.92
C LYS A 201 -2.51 -0.55 17.66
N PRO A 202 -3.12 0.16 16.70
CA PRO A 202 -2.86 1.58 16.54
C PRO A 202 -3.40 2.35 17.75
N HIS A 203 -3.00 3.63 17.84
CA HIS A 203 -3.60 4.57 18.78
C HIS A 203 -5.14 4.63 18.59
N PRO A 204 -5.96 4.70 19.66
CA PRO A 204 -7.42 4.69 19.53
C PRO A 204 -7.97 5.76 18.57
N HIS A 205 -7.45 6.99 18.63
CA HIS A 205 -7.87 8.05 17.70
C HIS A 205 -7.47 7.77 16.25
N VAL A 206 -6.32 7.11 16.02
CA VAL A 206 -5.92 6.68 14.67
C VAL A 206 -6.84 5.57 14.16
N ALA A 207 -7.16 4.60 15.04
CA ALA A 207 -8.10 3.52 14.73
C ALA A 207 -9.47 4.07 14.33
N ALA A 208 -9.98 5.07 15.04
CA ALA A 208 -11.26 5.72 14.77
C ALA A 208 -11.24 6.64 13.55
N ALA A 209 -10.12 7.32 13.27
CA ALA A 209 -9.98 8.24 12.15
C ALA A 209 -9.90 7.52 10.79
N TRP A 210 -9.21 6.37 10.73
CA TRP A 210 -8.97 5.65 9.46
C TRP A 210 -10.24 5.31 8.67
N PRO A 211 -11.29 4.70 9.26
CA PRO A 211 -12.51 4.39 8.53
C PRO A 211 -13.17 5.63 7.92
N ALA A 212 -13.25 6.73 8.69
CA ALA A 212 -13.84 7.98 8.21
C ALA A 212 -13.04 8.62 7.08
N TRP A 213 -11.72 8.70 7.25
CA TRP A 213 -10.81 9.27 6.25
C TRP A 213 -10.82 8.45 4.94
N ALA A 214 -10.70 7.13 5.04
CA ALA A 214 -10.63 6.24 3.87
C ALA A 214 -11.96 6.22 3.11
N GLU A 215 -13.11 6.16 3.80
CA GLU A 215 -14.43 6.25 3.17
C GLU A 215 -14.58 7.57 2.38
N ARG A 216 -14.12 8.70 2.95
CA ARG A 216 -14.17 10.02 2.30
C ARG A 216 -13.32 10.08 1.04
N VAL A 217 -12.12 9.51 1.07
CA VAL A 217 -11.24 9.43 -0.09
C VAL A 217 -11.89 8.55 -1.16
N LEU A 218 -12.33 7.34 -0.79
CA LEU A 218 -12.90 6.36 -1.73
C LEU A 218 -14.26 6.77 -2.32
N ALA A 219 -15.04 7.60 -1.61
CA ALA A 219 -16.29 8.17 -2.12
C ALA A 219 -16.08 9.05 -3.36
N GLN A 220 -14.87 9.58 -3.57
CA GLN A 220 -14.52 10.42 -4.72
C GLN A 220 -14.05 9.61 -5.93
N PHE A 221 -13.73 8.33 -5.75
CA PHE A 221 -13.37 7.43 -6.85
C PHE A 221 -14.61 6.90 -7.56
N ARG A 222 -14.51 6.65 -8.86
CA ARG A 222 -15.60 6.15 -9.70
C ARG A 222 -15.35 4.69 -10.12
N THR A 223 -16.38 3.85 -10.06
CA THR A 223 -16.37 2.49 -10.64
C THR A 223 -16.66 2.51 -12.13
N GLU A 224 -16.43 1.40 -12.83
CA GLU A 224 -16.90 1.24 -14.20
C GLU A 224 -18.42 0.98 -14.24
N PRO A 225 -19.17 1.58 -15.19
CA PRO A 225 -18.79 2.72 -16.04
C PRO A 225 -18.79 4.05 -15.25
N ALA A 226 -17.96 5.03 -15.66
CA ALA A 226 -17.97 6.39 -15.09
C ALA A 226 -19.19 7.21 -15.55
N ASP A 227 -20.40 6.69 -15.43
CA ASP A 227 -21.61 7.50 -15.43
C ASP A 227 -21.81 8.21 -14.07
N GLY A 228 -21.00 7.86 -13.07
CA GLY A 228 -21.06 8.42 -11.71
C GLY A 228 -22.11 7.75 -10.83
N SER A 229 -22.71 6.64 -11.29
CA SER A 229 -23.73 5.89 -10.56
C SER A 229 -23.22 5.23 -9.28
N ARG A 230 -21.92 4.93 -9.20
CA ARG A 230 -21.31 4.23 -8.07
C ARG A 230 -19.87 4.71 -7.82
N SER A 231 -19.51 4.72 -6.53
CA SER A 231 -18.16 5.03 -6.05
C SER A 231 -17.53 3.82 -5.37
N PHE A 232 -16.22 3.86 -5.16
CA PHE A 232 -15.56 2.84 -4.33
C PHE A 232 -15.91 2.96 -2.84
N GLY A 233 -16.54 4.05 -2.39
CA GLY A 233 -16.93 4.24 -1.00
C GLY A 233 -18.23 3.54 -0.57
N VAL A 234 -18.94 2.88 -1.49
CA VAL A 234 -20.17 2.15 -1.15
C VAL A 234 -19.88 0.92 -0.28
N ASN A 235 -20.73 0.63 0.70
CA ASN A 235 -20.55 -0.47 1.65
C ASN A 235 -19.18 -0.48 2.37
N PHE A 236 -18.51 0.67 2.47
CA PHE A 236 -17.18 0.74 3.07
C PHE A 236 -17.20 0.34 4.57
N PRO A 237 -16.18 -0.39 5.07
CA PRO A 237 -15.97 -0.65 6.50
C PRO A 237 -15.98 0.62 7.37
N ARG A 238 -16.70 0.63 8.50
CA ARG A 238 -16.89 1.83 9.33
C ARG A 238 -16.17 1.79 10.68
N THR A 239 -15.59 0.66 11.04
CA THR A 239 -14.81 0.49 12.27
C THR A 239 -13.40 -0.01 11.94
N TRP A 240 -12.48 0.18 12.88
CA TRP A 240 -11.13 -0.36 12.74
C TRP A 240 -11.14 -1.89 12.58
N ASP A 241 -11.94 -2.58 13.39
CA ASP A 241 -12.04 -4.04 13.33
C ASP A 241 -12.57 -4.51 11.97
N GLU A 242 -13.58 -3.82 11.40
CA GLU A 242 -14.04 -4.11 10.03
C GLU A 242 -12.96 -3.86 8.97
N LEU A 243 -12.08 -2.86 9.13
CA LEU A 243 -10.95 -2.65 8.21
C LEU A 243 -9.94 -3.79 8.28
N GLU A 244 -9.61 -4.25 9.49
CA GLU A 244 -8.69 -5.38 9.68
C GLU A 244 -9.29 -6.69 9.15
N ASP A 245 -10.56 -6.92 9.40
CA ASP A 245 -11.30 -8.07 8.88
C ASP A 245 -11.40 -7.99 7.37
N PHE A 246 -11.62 -6.82 6.78
CA PHE A 246 -11.63 -6.64 5.32
C PHE A 246 -10.27 -6.99 4.72
N TYR A 247 -9.18 -6.51 5.32
CA TYR A 247 -7.82 -6.78 4.87
C TYR A 247 -7.54 -8.30 4.84
N ARG A 248 -7.96 -9.03 5.88
CA ARG A 248 -7.82 -10.51 5.94
C ARG A 248 -8.76 -11.21 4.97
N TRP A 249 -10.04 -10.82 4.96
CA TRP A 249 -11.06 -11.33 4.06
C TRP A 249 -10.58 -11.30 2.62
N PHE A 250 -10.05 -10.16 2.17
CA PHE A 250 -9.56 -10.01 0.80
C PHE A 250 -8.40 -10.96 0.50
N GLN A 251 -7.43 -11.10 1.41
CA GLN A 251 -6.30 -12.04 1.25
C GLN A 251 -6.76 -13.50 1.13
N ASP A 252 -7.84 -13.84 1.82
CA ASP A 252 -8.37 -15.19 1.95
C ASP A 252 -9.44 -15.55 0.91
N LEU A 253 -9.78 -14.66 -0.01
CA LEU A 253 -10.70 -14.97 -1.11
C LEU A 253 -10.14 -16.07 -2.05
N PRO A 254 -11.01 -16.91 -2.62
CA PRO A 254 -10.62 -17.99 -3.54
C PRO A 254 -10.40 -17.46 -4.97
N PHE A 255 -9.51 -16.47 -5.13
CA PHE A 255 -9.22 -15.86 -6.43
C PHE A 255 -8.76 -16.87 -7.49
N ASP A 256 -8.22 -18.00 -7.06
CA ASP A 256 -7.82 -19.09 -7.95
C ASP A 256 -9.00 -19.66 -8.75
N GLN A 257 -10.21 -19.61 -8.21
CA GLN A 257 -11.45 -20.07 -8.86
C GLN A 257 -11.95 -19.08 -9.92
N TRP A 258 -11.64 -17.79 -9.77
CA TRP A 258 -12.10 -16.72 -10.67
C TRP A 258 -11.04 -16.32 -11.71
N THR A 259 -9.80 -16.79 -11.56
CA THR A 259 -8.67 -16.35 -12.39
C THR A 259 -8.34 -17.38 -13.46
N ASN A 260 -8.51 -17.01 -14.73
CA ASN A 260 -8.06 -17.81 -15.88
C ASN A 260 -6.52 -17.80 -16.03
N SER A 261 -5.98 -18.61 -16.96
CA SER A 261 -4.53 -18.73 -17.16
C SER A 261 -3.85 -17.43 -17.63
N GLU A 262 -4.51 -16.65 -18.48
CA GLU A 262 -3.98 -15.38 -19.00
C GLU A 262 -3.82 -14.36 -17.87
N ASP A 263 -4.87 -14.16 -17.06
CA ASP A 263 -4.85 -13.20 -15.97
C ASP A 263 -3.97 -13.66 -14.80
N ARG A 264 -3.80 -14.98 -14.62
CA ARG A 264 -2.82 -15.55 -13.69
C ARG A 264 -1.39 -15.16 -14.07
N GLU A 265 -1.04 -15.24 -15.36
CA GLU A 265 0.28 -14.87 -15.86
C GLU A 265 0.52 -13.35 -15.72
N LYS A 266 -0.50 -12.53 -15.98
CA LYS A 266 -0.44 -11.08 -15.74
C LYS A 266 -0.17 -10.78 -14.27
N GLY A 267 -0.94 -11.40 -13.37
CA GLY A 267 -0.77 -11.26 -11.92
C GLY A 267 0.65 -11.61 -11.48
N HIS A 268 1.13 -12.79 -11.89
CA HIS A 268 2.49 -13.25 -11.60
C HIS A 268 3.56 -12.24 -12.08
N THR A 269 3.48 -11.83 -13.34
CA THR A 269 4.44 -10.91 -13.97
C THR A 269 4.50 -9.58 -13.22
N ILE A 270 3.34 -9.04 -12.82
CA ILE A 270 3.27 -7.78 -12.09
C ILE A 270 3.79 -7.95 -10.66
N ALA A 271 3.43 -9.04 -9.99
CA ALA A 271 3.90 -9.31 -8.63
C ALA A 271 5.43 -9.43 -8.59
N GLU A 272 6.03 -10.14 -9.55
CA GLU A 272 7.48 -10.19 -9.74
C GLU A 272 8.07 -8.79 -9.99
N ALA A 273 7.43 -7.97 -10.82
CA ALA A 273 7.89 -6.60 -11.09
C ALA A 273 7.91 -5.73 -9.81
N PHE A 274 6.87 -5.80 -8.96
CA PHE A 274 6.85 -5.07 -7.69
C PHE A 274 7.90 -5.57 -6.70
N VAL A 275 8.10 -6.89 -6.62
CA VAL A 275 9.13 -7.47 -5.75
C VAL A 275 10.53 -7.05 -6.19
N ASN A 276 10.80 -7.07 -7.49
CA ASN A 276 12.07 -6.64 -8.07
C ASN A 276 12.30 -5.13 -7.92
N GLN A 277 11.23 -4.34 -8.10
CA GLN A 277 11.28 -2.90 -7.90
C GLN A 277 11.70 -2.54 -6.47
N PHE A 278 11.05 -3.11 -5.46
CA PHE A 278 11.39 -2.86 -4.06
C PHE A 278 12.84 -3.22 -3.76
N SER A 279 13.25 -4.40 -4.23
CA SER A 279 14.62 -4.89 -4.08
C SER A 279 15.62 -3.91 -4.69
N THR A 280 15.32 -3.40 -5.88
CA THR A 280 16.16 -2.43 -6.59
C THR A 280 16.16 -1.05 -5.95
N LEU A 281 15.06 -0.61 -5.32
CA LEU A 281 15.01 0.71 -4.69
C LEU A 281 15.86 0.77 -3.42
N TRP A 282 15.92 -0.32 -2.66
CA TRP A 282 16.39 -0.28 -1.27
C TRP A 282 17.62 -1.13 -0.97
N PHE A 283 17.97 -2.05 -1.86
CA PHE A 283 19.10 -2.95 -1.66
C PHE A 283 20.11 -2.78 -2.78
N PRO A 284 21.41 -2.90 -2.48
CA PRO A 284 22.41 -3.03 -3.53
C PRO A 284 22.18 -4.32 -4.33
N LYS A 285 22.65 -4.35 -5.58
CA LYS A 285 22.45 -5.47 -6.52
C LYS A 285 22.72 -6.85 -5.90
N HIS A 286 23.79 -6.97 -5.12
CA HIS A 286 24.18 -8.22 -4.46
C HIS A 286 23.26 -8.65 -3.30
N LEU A 287 22.41 -7.77 -2.81
CA LEU A 287 21.43 -8.01 -1.75
C LEU A 287 19.97 -7.95 -2.25
N HIS A 288 19.74 -7.85 -3.57
CA HIS A 288 18.36 -7.91 -4.10
C HIS A 288 17.65 -9.21 -3.71
N TRP A 289 18.37 -10.33 -3.62
CA TRP A 289 17.81 -11.59 -3.12
C TRP A 289 17.26 -11.43 -1.70
N PHE A 290 17.91 -10.64 -0.85
CA PHE A 290 17.44 -10.37 0.52
C PHE A 290 16.20 -9.47 0.50
N GLY A 291 16.18 -8.43 -0.35
CA GLY A 291 14.99 -7.60 -0.58
C GLY A 291 13.76 -8.43 -0.99
N ARG A 292 13.95 -9.42 -1.86
CA ARG A 292 12.92 -10.41 -2.21
C ARG A 292 12.45 -11.20 -0.98
N GLN A 293 13.37 -11.72 -0.18
CA GLN A 293 13.03 -12.48 1.03
C GLN A 293 12.25 -11.64 2.04
N MET A 294 12.58 -10.34 2.16
CA MET A 294 11.81 -9.41 2.98
C MET A 294 10.36 -9.28 2.51
N LEU A 295 10.13 -9.03 1.22
CA LEU A 295 8.76 -8.94 0.71
C LEU A 295 8.00 -10.25 0.80
N LEU A 296 8.63 -11.38 0.46
CA LEU A 296 7.99 -12.69 0.59
C LEU A 296 7.66 -13.03 2.05
N THR A 297 8.39 -12.49 3.02
CA THR A 297 8.10 -12.68 4.45
C THR A 297 6.85 -11.93 4.90
N VAL A 298 6.60 -10.73 4.35
CA VAL A 298 5.46 -9.89 4.74
C VAL A 298 4.21 -10.13 3.92
N LEU A 299 4.30 -10.88 2.82
CA LEU A 299 3.15 -11.30 2.03
C LEU A 299 2.51 -12.56 2.64
N ALA A 300 1.17 -12.55 2.75
CA ALA A 300 0.43 -13.71 3.22
C ALA A 300 0.64 -14.93 2.28
N PRO A 301 0.70 -16.17 2.81
CA PRO A 301 0.96 -17.37 2.01
C PRO A 301 0.06 -17.52 0.78
N LYS A 302 -1.25 -17.37 0.95
CA LYS A 302 -2.23 -17.50 -0.12
C LYS A 302 -2.05 -16.46 -1.23
N VAL A 303 -1.62 -15.25 -0.89
CA VAL A 303 -1.28 -14.21 -1.86
C VAL A 303 -0.09 -14.64 -2.71
N ARG A 304 0.97 -15.18 -2.08
CA ARG A 304 2.16 -15.65 -2.79
C ARG A 304 1.87 -16.84 -3.71
N GLU A 305 1.02 -17.75 -3.23
CA GLU A 305 0.57 -18.94 -3.97
C GLU A 305 -0.28 -18.53 -5.18
N GLN A 306 -1.26 -17.62 -4.99
CA GLN A 306 -2.08 -17.08 -6.08
C GLN A 306 -1.22 -16.44 -7.18
N GLN A 307 -0.17 -15.69 -6.79
CA GLN A 307 0.72 -14.99 -7.72
C GLN A 307 1.91 -15.83 -8.19
N ASN A 308 2.08 -17.05 -7.69
CA ASN A 308 3.21 -17.91 -8.02
C ASN A 308 4.60 -17.24 -7.89
N ILE A 309 4.82 -16.44 -6.84
CA ILE A 309 6.09 -15.74 -6.58
C ILE A 309 7.00 -16.46 -5.59
N GLY A 310 6.64 -17.70 -5.22
CA GLY A 310 7.39 -18.55 -4.32
C GLY A 310 7.29 -18.16 -2.85
N HIS A 311 8.05 -18.89 -2.03
CA HIS A 311 8.04 -18.75 -0.57
C HIS A 311 9.39 -18.20 -0.06
N PRO A 312 9.40 -17.48 1.07
CA PRO A 312 10.63 -17.09 1.71
C PRO A 312 11.32 -18.35 2.25
N ASN A 313 12.65 -18.29 2.32
CA ASN A 313 13.44 -19.26 3.05
C ASN A 313 13.06 -19.18 4.54
N SER A 314 12.74 -20.32 5.15
CA SER A 314 12.19 -20.38 6.52
C SER A 314 13.13 -19.83 7.59
N VAL A 315 14.45 -19.94 7.41
CA VAL A 315 15.43 -19.37 8.35
C VAL A 315 15.46 -17.86 8.21
N LEU A 316 15.56 -17.36 6.98
CA LEU A 316 15.55 -15.92 6.71
C LEU A 316 14.23 -15.27 7.13
N GLU A 317 13.10 -15.93 6.89
CA GLU A 317 11.78 -15.47 7.33
C GLU A 317 11.76 -15.20 8.83
N ARG A 318 12.28 -16.15 9.63
CA ARG A 318 12.39 -15.99 11.10
C ARG A 318 13.30 -14.84 11.49
N LEU A 319 14.45 -14.69 10.81
CA LEU A 319 15.39 -13.59 11.08
C LEU A 319 14.82 -12.22 10.70
N ILE A 320 14.12 -12.13 9.57
CA ILE A 320 13.45 -10.90 9.12
C ILE A 320 12.32 -10.53 10.09
N LYS A 321 11.49 -11.50 10.49
CA LYS A 321 10.44 -11.30 11.50
C LYS A 321 11.03 -10.83 12.84
N LEU A 322 12.13 -11.43 13.28
CA LEU A 322 12.82 -11.00 14.50
C LEU A 322 13.36 -9.57 14.37
N GLY A 323 13.99 -9.22 13.24
CA GLY A 323 14.50 -7.87 12.98
C GLY A 323 13.38 -6.82 13.00
N LEU A 324 12.27 -7.10 12.32
CA LEU A 324 11.08 -6.23 12.32
C LEU A 324 10.46 -6.11 13.73
N LYS A 325 10.38 -7.20 14.49
CA LYS A 325 9.91 -7.17 15.89
C LYS A 325 10.78 -6.25 16.73
N ILE A 326 12.11 -6.42 16.66
CA ILE A 326 13.06 -5.58 17.40
C ILE A 326 12.89 -4.12 16.99
N GLN A 327 12.76 -3.84 15.69
CA GLN A 327 12.53 -2.49 15.19
C GLN A 327 11.26 -1.85 15.77
N PHE A 328 10.12 -2.55 15.75
CA PHE A 328 8.88 -2.03 16.32
C PHE A 328 8.98 -1.84 17.83
N ASP A 329 9.52 -2.82 18.56
CA ASP A 329 9.66 -2.75 20.01
C ASP A 329 10.62 -1.60 20.43
N LEU A 330 11.61 -1.26 19.60
CA LEU A 330 12.49 -0.10 19.79
C LEU A 330 11.75 1.22 19.51
N ILE A 331 10.99 1.32 18.41
CA ILE A 331 10.17 2.51 18.10
C ILE A 331 9.18 2.79 19.24
N ASP A 332 8.59 1.75 19.82
CA ASP A 332 7.63 1.88 20.91
C ASP A 332 8.24 2.53 22.17
N ILE A 333 9.55 2.38 22.42
CA ILE A 333 10.23 2.96 23.60
C ILE A 333 11.01 4.25 23.31
N MET A 334 11.42 4.49 22.06
CA MET A 334 12.15 5.70 21.69
C MET A 334 11.25 6.94 21.75
N PRO A 335 11.79 8.15 22.01
CA PRO A 335 11.02 9.37 21.86
C PRO A 335 10.44 9.51 20.45
N ASP A 336 9.28 10.12 20.36
CA ASP A 336 8.66 10.45 19.08
C ASP A 336 9.52 11.48 18.33
N PRO A 337 9.58 11.43 16.99
CA PRO A 337 10.36 12.38 16.21
C PRO A 337 9.81 13.81 16.38
N VAL A 338 10.72 14.78 16.42
CA VAL A 338 10.37 16.21 16.54
C VAL A 338 9.84 16.76 15.21
N LYS A 339 10.35 16.23 14.09
CA LYS A 339 10.01 16.67 12.74
C LYS A 339 9.24 15.59 11.98
N PRO A 340 8.35 15.96 11.05
CA PRO A 340 7.65 14.99 10.22
C PRO A 340 8.64 14.34 9.25
N MET A 341 9.18 13.17 9.62
CA MET A 341 10.29 12.51 8.92
C MET A 341 9.99 12.28 7.43
N LEU A 342 8.76 11.90 7.11
CA LEU A 342 8.35 11.62 5.73
C LEU A 342 8.21 12.89 4.88
N PHE A 343 8.03 14.06 5.51
CA PHE A 343 7.73 15.30 4.79
C PHE A 343 8.90 15.76 3.92
N GLU A 344 10.14 15.64 4.39
CA GLU A 344 11.31 16.05 3.62
C GLU A 344 11.48 15.20 2.34
N GLU A 345 11.34 13.88 2.46
CA GLU A 345 11.41 12.95 1.33
C GLU A 345 10.25 13.20 0.34
N TYR A 346 9.04 13.36 0.87
CA TYR A 346 7.85 13.74 0.11
C TYR A 346 8.05 15.03 -0.70
N GLN A 347 8.57 16.10 -0.08
CA GLN A 347 8.85 17.36 -0.77
C GLN A 347 10.00 17.25 -1.77
N ALA A 348 10.99 16.40 -1.51
CA ALA A 348 12.11 16.18 -2.42
C ALA A 348 11.63 15.52 -3.72
N VAL A 349 10.77 14.50 -3.63
CA VAL A 349 10.24 13.77 -4.79
C VAL A 349 9.46 14.70 -5.73
N LYS A 350 8.69 15.66 -5.20
CA LYS A 350 7.96 16.65 -6.03
C LYS A 350 8.85 17.52 -6.92
N LYS A 351 10.14 17.66 -6.58
CA LYS A 351 11.13 18.42 -7.36
C LYS A 351 11.78 17.58 -8.45
N TRP A 352 11.51 16.27 -8.50
CA TRP A 352 12.14 15.37 -9.47
C TRP A 352 11.53 15.55 -10.85
N GLY A 353 12.37 15.42 -11.88
CA GLY A 353 11.87 15.30 -13.25
C GLY A 353 11.25 13.91 -13.44
N TRP A 354 9.92 13.79 -13.38
CA TRP A 354 9.19 12.51 -13.46
C TRP A 354 9.66 11.59 -14.61
N GLY A 355 10.03 12.16 -15.76
CA GLY A 355 10.53 11.42 -16.92
C GLY A 355 11.91 10.76 -16.74
N GLN A 356 12.69 11.21 -15.76
CA GLN A 356 14.08 10.81 -15.51
C GLN A 356 14.23 9.87 -14.31
N ILE A 357 13.20 9.71 -13.47
CA ILE A 357 13.27 8.95 -12.21
C ILE A 357 13.89 7.56 -12.37
N ASP A 358 13.42 6.75 -13.32
CA ASP A 358 13.94 5.38 -13.49
C ASP A 358 15.43 5.38 -13.86
N ALA A 359 15.86 6.33 -14.70
CA ALA A 359 17.27 6.49 -15.07
C ALA A 359 18.09 6.99 -13.89
N ASP A 360 17.55 7.90 -13.08
CA ASP A 360 18.21 8.45 -11.90
C ASP A 360 18.43 7.38 -10.82
N VAL A 361 17.40 6.58 -10.52
CA VAL A 361 17.49 5.46 -9.57
C VAL A 361 18.55 4.46 -10.04
N THR A 362 18.54 4.11 -11.32
CA THR A 362 19.54 3.19 -11.89
C THR A 362 20.96 3.75 -11.74
N ARG A 363 21.18 5.01 -12.14
CA ARG A 363 22.50 5.68 -12.01
C ARG A 363 22.97 5.78 -10.56
N GLN A 364 22.06 6.06 -9.63
CA GLN A 364 22.39 6.11 -8.20
C GLN A 364 22.90 4.76 -7.70
N TRP A 365 22.24 3.66 -8.09
CA TRP A 365 22.68 2.32 -7.69
C TRP A 365 23.94 1.85 -8.41
N GLU A 366 24.18 2.23 -9.66
CA GLU A 366 25.49 1.97 -10.31
C GLU A 366 26.63 2.67 -9.56
N ARG A 367 26.39 3.88 -9.05
CA ARG A 367 27.36 4.61 -8.23
C ARG A 367 27.56 3.94 -6.87
N LYS A 368 26.47 3.59 -6.16
CA LYS A 368 26.53 2.94 -4.85
C LYS A 368 27.08 1.51 -4.92
N GLY A 369 26.73 0.75 -5.96
CA GLY A 369 27.19 -0.61 -6.21
C GLY A 369 28.71 -0.67 -6.28
N ARG A 370 29.37 0.25 -7.00
CA ARG A 370 30.84 0.34 -7.00
C ARG A 370 31.45 0.52 -5.61
N VAL A 371 30.77 1.26 -4.73
CA VAL A 371 31.21 1.44 -3.33
C VAL A 371 30.95 0.17 -2.52
N THR A 372 29.78 -0.46 -2.66
CA THR A 372 29.45 -1.73 -1.98
C THR A 372 30.40 -2.85 -2.41
N ASP A 373 30.68 -2.97 -3.71
CA ASP A 373 31.60 -3.96 -4.28
C ASP A 373 33.02 -3.72 -3.75
N PHE A 374 33.45 -2.46 -3.69
CA PHE A 374 34.72 -2.10 -3.06
C PHE A 374 34.76 -2.52 -1.58
N CYS A 375 33.72 -2.20 -0.79
CA CYS A 375 33.64 -2.60 0.61
C CYS A 375 33.63 -4.13 0.79
N LEU A 376 32.89 -4.86 -0.05
CA LEU A 376 32.85 -6.32 -0.02
C LEU A 376 34.20 -6.92 -0.39
N VAL A 377 34.89 -6.39 -1.40
CA VAL A 377 36.26 -6.78 -1.75
C VAL A 377 37.21 -6.53 -0.57
N VAL A 378 37.12 -5.36 0.09
CA VAL A 378 37.92 -5.07 1.29
C VAL A 378 37.63 -6.06 2.41
N VAL A 379 36.36 -6.36 2.69
CA VAL A 379 35.97 -7.35 3.71
C VAL A 379 36.51 -8.74 3.36
N VAL A 380 36.39 -9.18 2.11
CA VAL A 380 36.90 -10.48 1.65
C VAL A 380 38.43 -10.53 1.73
N LEU A 381 39.14 -9.47 1.36
CA LEU A 381 40.59 -9.38 1.48
C LEU A 381 41.04 -9.41 2.94
N LEU A 382 40.37 -8.66 3.83
CA LEU A 382 40.64 -8.70 5.27
C LEU A 382 40.37 -10.09 5.85
N TRP A 383 39.29 -10.75 5.43
CA TRP A 383 38.96 -12.10 5.86
C TRP A 383 39.99 -13.13 5.37
N ALA A 384 40.45 -13.01 4.12
CA ALA A 384 41.51 -13.84 3.55
C ALA A 384 42.86 -13.63 4.26
N VAL A 385 43.22 -12.38 4.57
CA VAL A 385 44.41 -12.06 5.37
C VAL A 385 44.30 -12.66 6.76
N MET A 386 43.16 -12.51 7.44
CA MET A 386 42.95 -13.13 8.76
C MET A 386 43.02 -14.66 8.72
N PHE A 387 42.50 -15.29 7.65
CA PHE A 387 42.55 -16.74 7.48
C PHE A 387 43.96 -17.25 7.15
N LEU A 388 44.76 -16.47 6.43
CA LEU A 388 46.18 -16.76 6.16
C LEU A 388 47.07 -16.51 7.38
N TRP A 389 46.66 -15.65 8.31
CA TRP A 389 47.36 -15.37 9.56
C TRP A 389 47.04 -16.37 10.69
N TYR A 390 45.94 -17.12 10.54
CA TYR A 390 45.52 -18.17 11.47
C TYR A 390 46.01 -19.57 11.09
N LYS A 391 46.90 -19.68 10.08
CA LYS A 391 47.74 -20.84 9.80
C LYS A 391 49.17 -20.53 10.21
#